data_AF-A0A813EV91-F1
#
_entry.id   AF-A0A813EV91-F1
#
_cell.length_a   1.000
_cell.length_b   1.000
_cell.length_c   1.000
_cell.angle_alpha   90.00
_cell.angle_beta   90.00
_cell.angle_gamma   90.00
#
_symmetry.space_group_name_H-M   'P 1'
#
loop_
_entity.id
_entity.type
_entity.pdbx_description
1 polymer ?
#
loop_
_entity_poly.entity_id
_entity_poly.type
_entity_poly.pdbx_seq_one_letter_code
_entity_poly.pdbx_strand_id
1 'polypeptide(L)'
;MPVASDEIREWVPAEASHMANDVYSLNHELPYKPLLPRDIRLVKQNEMECSDLWLLSPPCQPYTRLGRQQDVGDKRASPLLHLTEMLPKLRQKPKALLVENVVGFETSESWHRLADALLEAGFEVRLFGLSPQQLGIPNRRPRVYVLARQSDKPCVHELEKLFPGSAAAEQQRTPRALAEYLEDSQDLDLSEFAVNQKMLEQHLSRDLRWEVVSPASTSSSTFTSGYGTACHEAHRFGPLLSTRSDERSPSTVAGGQTILNASEGRSAAMADRRATVVWADEGRELRLVA
;
A
#
# COMPACT_ATOMS: atom_id res chain seq x y z
N MET A 1 20.00 24.66 1.25
CA MET A 1 19.26 25.51 0.29
C MET A 1 18.38 24.60 -0.55
N PRO A 2 17.09 24.88 -0.75
CA PRO A 2 16.30 24.18 -1.76
C PRO A 2 16.93 24.41 -3.13
N VAL A 3 16.78 23.42 -4.02
CA VAL A 3 17.29 23.46 -5.38
C VAL A 3 16.68 24.68 -6.09
N ALA A 4 17.52 25.61 -6.55
CA ALA A 4 17.10 26.92 -7.06
C ALA A 4 16.38 26.89 -8.41
N SER A 5 16.02 25.71 -8.93
CA SER A 5 15.17 25.54 -10.09
C SER A 5 14.20 24.39 -9.80
N ASP A 6 12.89 24.67 -9.86
CA ASP A 6 11.82 23.67 -9.73
C ASP A 6 11.74 22.70 -10.93
N GLU A 7 12.76 22.68 -11.77
CA GLU A 7 12.82 21.90 -13.00
C GLU A 7 13.66 20.64 -12.79
N ILE A 8 13.03 19.48 -12.94
CA ILE A 8 13.72 18.19 -12.98
C ILE A 8 14.54 18.15 -14.26
N ARG A 9 15.87 18.27 -14.13
CA ARG A 9 16.79 18.26 -15.28
C ARG A 9 16.94 16.88 -15.91
N GLU A 10 16.91 15.84 -15.09
CA GLU A 10 17.11 14.46 -15.50
C GLU A 10 16.38 13.52 -14.53
N TRP A 11 15.80 12.44 -15.05
CA TRP A 11 15.05 11.45 -14.27
C TRP A 11 15.45 10.03 -14.67
N VAL A 12 16.31 9.36 -13.89
CA VAL A 12 16.88 8.06 -14.31
C VAL A 12 16.16 6.90 -13.61
N PRO A 13 15.10 6.29 -14.20
CA PRO A 13 14.46 5.12 -13.62
C PRO A 13 15.33 3.87 -13.78
N ALA A 14 15.33 2.99 -12.79
CA ALA A 14 16.01 1.71 -12.85
C ALA A 14 15.13 0.59 -12.27
N GLU A 15 14.77 -0.37 -13.11
CA GLU A 15 13.90 -1.49 -12.79
C GLU A 15 14.29 -2.71 -13.65
N ALA A 16 14.29 -3.90 -13.06
CA ALA A 16 14.70 -5.14 -13.73
C ALA A 16 13.54 -5.81 -14.49
N SER A 17 12.29 -5.54 -14.09
CA SER A 17 11.10 -6.08 -14.73
C SER A 17 10.82 -5.42 -16.08
N HIS A 18 10.91 -6.19 -17.16
CA HIS A 18 10.52 -5.76 -18.50
C HIS A 18 9.08 -5.23 -18.54
N MET A 19 8.14 -5.96 -17.94
CA MET A 19 6.72 -5.56 -17.93
C MET A 19 6.51 -4.21 -17.22
N ALA A 20 7.21 -3.97 -16.11
CA ALA A 20 7.11 -2.70 -15.41
C ALA A 20 7.70 -1.55 -16.24
N ASN A 21 8.83 -1.79 -16.91
CA ASN A 21 9.43 -0.83 -17.83
C ASN A 21 8.52 -0.51 -19.01
N ASP A 22 7.87 -1.51 -19.62
CA ASP A 22 6.95 -1.31 -20.74
C ASP A 22 5.76 -0.43 -20.32
N VAL A 23 5.13 -0.74 -19.19
CA VAL A 23 4.03 0.09 -18.64
C VAL A 23 4.52 1.51 -18.32
N TYR A 24 5.68 1.66 -17.69
CA TYR A 24 6.25 2.97 -17.39
C TYR A 24 6.46 3.81 -18.66
N SER A 25 7.02 3.19 -19.70
CA SER A 25 7.34 3.84 -20.98
C SER A 25 6.10 4.30 -21.75
N LEU A 26 5.00 3.58 -21.64
CA LEU A 26 3.73 3.95 -22.28
C LEU A 26 3.08 5.18 -21.62
N ASN A 27 3.39 5.44 -20.35
CA ASN A 27 2.77 6.52 -19.56
C ASN A 27 3.67 7.76 -19.42
N HIS A 28 4.98 7.63 -19.68
CA HIS A 28 5.95 8.69 -19.48
C HIS A 28 6.79 8.94 -20.72
N GLU A 29 6.64 10.13 -21.31
CA GLU A 29 7.53 10.63 -22.36
C GLU A 29 8.88 11.03 -21.74
N LEU A 30 9.85 10.11 -21.79
CA LEU A 30 11.22 10.42 -21.40
C LEU A 30 12.02 10.84 -22.64
N PRO A 31 12.89 11.87 -22.53
CA PRO A 31 13.74 12.30 -23.64
C PRO A 31 14.88 11.30 -23.97
N TYR A 32 14.91 10.15 -23.28
CA TYR A 32 15.82 9.04 -23.48
C TYR A 32 15.01 7.74 -23.47
N LYS A 33 15.51 6.71 -24.17
CA LYS A 33 14.85 5.40 -24.20
C LYS A 33 14.63 4.90 -22.77
N PRO A 34 13.46 4.32 -22.45
CA PRO A 34 13.25 3.68 -21.16
C PRO A 34 14.38 2.70 -20.92
N LEU A 35 15.08 2.92 -19.80
CA LEU A 35 16.35 2.29 -19.52
C LEU A 35 16.18 0.77 -19.54
N LEU A 36 17.18 0.10 -20.11
CA LEU A 36 17.25 -1.35 -20.21
C LEU A 36 16.94 -1.98 -18.85
N PRO A 37 16.27 -3.15 -18.81
CA PRO A 37 15.98 -3.84 -17.56
C PRO A 37 17.27 -4.05 -16.81
N ARG A 38 17.41 -3.35 -15.68
CA ARG A 38 18.66 -3.23 -14.97
C ARG A 38 18.49 -3.62 -13.54
N ASP A 39 19.24 -4.64 -13.17
CA ASP A 39 19.47 -4.98 -11.79
C ASP A 39 20.28 -3.86 -11.12
N ILE A 40 19.71 -3.26 -10.07
CA ILE A 40 20.34 -2.21 -9.26
C ILE A 40 21.73 -2.62 -8.75
N ARG A 41 21.97 -3.92 -8.55
CA ARG A 41 23.27 -4.45 -8.11
C ARG A 41 24.38 -4.25 -9.14
N LEU A 42 24.02 -3.98 -10.40
CA LEU A 42 24.96 -3.68 -11.49
C LEU A 42 25.20 -2.19 -11.67
N VAL A 43 24.57 -1.33 -10.87
CA VAL A 43 24.81 0.11 -10.88
C VAL A 43 26.14 0.40 -10.18
N LYS A 44 26.97 1.22 -10.81
CA LYS A 44 28.29 1.62 -10.30
C LYS A 44 28.23 2.96 -9.59
N GLN A 45 29.21 3.22 -8.73
CA GLN A 45 29.31 4.47 -7.95
C GLN A 45 29.24 5.72 -8.82
N ASN A 46 30.03 5.77 -9.90
CA ASN A 46 30.10 6.93 -10.80
C ASN A 46 28.78 7.23 -11.53
N GLU A 47 27.86 6.26 -11.61
CA GLU A 47 26.53 6.45 -12.22
C GLU A 47 25.53 7.03 -11.22
N MET A 48 25.80 6.86 -9.92
CA MET A 48 24.98 7.42 -8.83
C MET A 48 25.51 8.77 -8.34
N GLU A 49 26.79 9.05 -8.58
CA GLU A 49 27.38 10.37 -8.35
C GLU A 49 26.64 11.43 -9.18
N CYS A 50 26.52 12.64 -8.64
CA CYS A 50 25.81 13.79 -9.24
C CYS A 50 24.27 13.71 -9.25
N SER A 51 23.65 12.64 -8.76
CA SER A 51 22.20 12.61 -8.52
C SER A 51 21.83 13.38 -7.25
N ASP A 52 20.91 14.34 -7.35
CA ASP A 52 20.49 15.15 -6.20
C ASP A 52 19.49 14.43 -5.28
N LEU A 53 18.66 13.54 -5.83
CA LEU A 53 17.57 12.87 -5.12
C LEU A 53 17.48 11.41 -5.53
N TRP A 54 17.38 10.51 -4.55
CA TRP A 54 17.04 9.11 -4.79
C TRP A 54 15.62 8.81 -4.30
N LEU A 55 14.83 8.15 -5.15
CA LEU A 55 13.49 7.68 -4.83
C LEU A 55 13.47 6.17 -4.98
N LEU A 56 13.24 5.47 -3.88
CA LEU A 56 13.44 4.03 -3.79
C LEU A 56 12.19 3.35 -3.24
N SER A 57 11.80 2.23 -3.86
CA SER A 57 10.81 1.29 -3.32
C SER A 57 11.37 -0.14 -3.43
N PRO A 58 12.37 -0.51 -2.61
CA PRO A 58 13.03 -1.82 -2.70
C PRO A 58 12.03 -2.97 -2.50
N PRO A 59 12.31 -4.17 -3.04
CA PRO A 59 11.44 -5.33 -2.87
C PRO A 59 11.09 -5.59 -1.40
N CYS A 60 9.79 -5.57 -1.08
CA CYS A 60 9.32 -5.60 0.31
C CYS A 60 9.17 -7.03 0.89
N GLN A 61 9.21 -8.06 0.04
CA GLN A 61 8.93 -9.44 0.43
C GLN A 61 9.78 -9.98 1.59
N PRO A 62 11.08 -9.62 1.74
CA PRO A 62 11.88 -10.02 2.91
C PRO A 62 11.29 -9.55 4.25
N TYR A 63 10.51 -8.47 4.24
CA TYR A 63 10.00 -7.77 5.43
C TYR A 63 8.50 -7.97 5.65
N THR A 64 7.81 -8.65 4.73
CA THR A 64 6.37 -8.91 4.85
C THR A 64 6.06 -9.92 5.96
N ARG A 65 5.00 -9.67 6.74
CA ARG A 65 4.51 -10.60 7.78
C ARG A 65 4.14 -11.99 7.24
N LEU A 66 3.71 -12.06 5.98
CA LEU A 66 3.33 -13.31 5.28
C LEU A 66 4.54 -14.05 4.66
N GLY A 67 5.73 -13.44 4.64
CA GLY A 67 6.95 -14.02 4.08
C GLY A 67 7.75 -14.84 5.10
N ARG A 68 8.90 -15.39 4.65
CA ARG A 68 9.83 -16.15 5.51
C ARG A 68 10.62 -15.29 6.50
N GLN A 69 10.45 -13.96 6.46
CA GLN A 69 11.12 -12.98 7.32
C GLN A 69 12.64 -13.19 7.44
N GLN A 70 13.27 -13.59 6.32
CA GLN A 70 14.71 -13.88 6.27
C GLN A 70 15.56 -12.60 6.17
N ASP A 71 14.93 -11.44 5.95
CA ASP A 71 15.57 -10.12 5.92
C ASP A 71 16.82 -10.12 5.03
N VAL A 72 18.00 -9.82 5.58
CA VAL A 72 19.29 -9.80 4.88
C VAL A 72 19.71 -11.16 4.31
N GLY A 73 19.14 -12.27 4.79
CA GLY A 73 19.34 -13.60 4.22
C GLY A 73 18.53 -13.85 2.94
N ASP A 74 17.57 -12.98 2.63
CA ASP A 74 16.77 -13.05 1.41
C ASP A 74 17.50 -12.34 0.26
N LYS A 75 17.70 -13.04 -0.86
CA LYS A 75 18.33 -12.46 -2.07
C LYS A 75 17.61 -11.21 -2.56
N ARG A 76 16.32 -11.03 -2.27
CA ARG A 76 15.53 -9.85 -2.65
C ARG A 76 15.90 -8.59 -1.88
N ALA A 77 16.57 -8.71 -0.73
CA ALA A 77 17.13 -7.56 0.00
C ALA A 77 18.44 -7.03 -0.62
N SER A 78 19.11 -7.85 -1.45
CA SER A 78 20.44 -7.52 -1.98
C SER A 78 20.53 -6.20 -2.79
N PRO A 79 19.51 -5.76 -3.56
CA PRO A 79 19.53 -4.44 -4.19
C PRO A 79 19.63 -3.28 -3.19
N LEU A 80 18.86 -3.34 -2.09
CA LEU A 80 18.91 -2.31 -1.06
C LEU A 80 20.26 -2.33 -0.34
N LEU A 81 20.75 -3.51 0.03
CA LEU A 81 22.05 -3.67 0.69
C LEU A 81 23.20 -3.16 -0.18
N HIS A 82 23.15 -3.38 -1.50
CA HIS A 82 24.13 -2.83 -2.45
C HIS A 82 24.16 -1.29 -2.41
N LEU A 83 22.99 -0.64 -2.44
CA LEU A 83 22.92 0.82 -2.34
C LEU A 83 23.38 1.32 -0.97
N THR A 84 22.99 0.64 0.11
CA THR A 84 23.44 0.92 1.48
C THR A 84 24.96 0.88 1.61
N GLU A 85 25.60 -0.16 1.07
CA GLU A 85 27.06 -0.31 1.10
C GLU A 85 27.79 0.69 0.18
N MET A 86 27.11 1.20 -0.85
CA MET A 86 27.66 2.17 -1.80
C MET A 86 27.61 3.60 -1.26
N LEU A 87 26.53 3.98 -0.59
CA LEU A 87 26.21 5.37 -0.22
C LEU A 87 27.35 6.10 0.54
N PRO A 88 27.99 5.52 1.59
CA PRO A 88 29.07 6.20 2.28
C PRO A 88 30.29 6.47 1.40
N LYS A 89 30.53 5.61 0.40
CA LYS A 89 31.70 5.62 -0.50
C LYS A 89 31.59 6.64 -1.64
N LEU A 90 30.40 7.21 -1.88
CA LEU A 90 30.21 8.20 -2.94
C LEU A 90 30.98 9.49 -2.62
N ARG A 91 31.69 10.01 -3.63
CA ARG A 91 32.36 11.32 -3.53
C ARG A 91 31.34 12.45 -3.48
N GLN A 92 30.31 12.36 -4.32
CA GLN A 92 29.18 13.27 -4.36
C GLN A 92 27.92 12.50 -3.97
N LYS A 93 27.47 12.70 -2.73
CA LYS A 93 26.28 12.07 -2.17
C LYS A 93 25.02 12.81 -2.63
N PRO A 94 23.85 12.14 -2.73
CA PRO A 94 22.60 12.82 -2.99
C PRO A 94 22.27 13.82 -1.87
N LYS A 95 21.50 14.85 -2.19
CA LYS A 95 21.03 15.84 -1.20
C LYS A 95 19.92 15.25 -0.33
N ALA A 96 19.11 14.36 -0.90
CA ALA A 96 18.02 13.69 -0.19
C ALA A 96 17.72 12.29 -0.75
N LEU A 97 17.10 11.47 0.10
CA LEU A 97 16.54 10.16 -0.27
C LEU A 97 15.12 10.04 0.28
N LEU A 98 14.25 9.38 -0.49
CA LEU A 98 12.96 8.88 -0.03
C LEU A 98 12.90 7.37 -0.27
N VAL A 99 12.63 6.61 0.78
CA VAL A 99 12.42 5.15 0.69
C VAL A 99 11.01 4.81 1.14
N GLU A 100 10.23 4.11 0.31
CA GLU A 100 8.96 3.50 0.68
C GLU A 100 9.14 2.01 0.93
N ASN A 101 8.51 1.49 2.00
CA ASN A 101 8.49 0.07 2.29
C ASN A 101 7.27 -0.34 3.15
N VAL A 102 7.10 -1.64 3.37
CA VAL A 102 6.02 -2.19 4.20
C VAL A 102 6.24 -1.95 5.70
N VAL A 103 5.16 -1.93 6.46
CA VAL A 103 5.21 -1.97 7.94
C VAL A 103 5.96 -3.22 8.40
N GLY A 104 6.90 -3.04 9.33
CA GLY A 104 7.87 -4.03 9.77
C GLY A 104 9.29 -3.73 9.27
N PHE A 105 9.43 -3.00 8.15
CA PHE A 105 10.73 -2.59 7.64
C PHE A 105 11.51 -1.75 8.65
N GLU A 106 10.85 -0.85 9.38
CA GLU A 106 11.44 0.02 10.42
C GLU A 106 12.06 -0.75 11.61
N THR A 107 11.82 -2.06 11.69
CA THR A 107 12.42 -2.96 12.69
C THR A 107 13.38 -3.98 12.11
N SER A 108 13.59 -3.96 10.78
CA SER A 108 14.40 -4.93 10.04
C SER A 108 15.91 -4.64 10.18
N GLU A 109 16.73 -5.67 10.09
CA GLU A 109 18.19 -5.56 9.98
C GLU A 109 18.60 -4.74 8.74
N SER A 110 17.89 -4.90 7.62
CA SER A 110 18.11 -4.08 6.42
C SER A 110 17.93 -2.58 6.69
N TRP A 111 16.93 -2.22 7.51
CA TRP A 111 16.74 -0.84 7.95
C TRP A 111 17.88 -0.35 8.85
N HIS A 112 18.28 -1.13 9.86
CA HIS A 112 19.38 -0.73 10.75
C HIS A 112 20.66 -0.43 9.95
N ARG A 113 21.01 -1.28 8.98
CA ARG A 113 22.16 -1.05 8.09
C ARG A 113 22.01 0.21 7.23
N LEU A 114 20.81 0.45 6.71
CA LEU A 114 20.52 1.66 5.93
C LEU A 114 20.65 2.92 6.80
N ALA A 115 20.12 2.88 8.03
CA ALA A 115 20.19 3.98 8.98
C ALA A 115 21.64 4.30 9.36
N ASP A 116 22.45 3.29 9.64
CA ASP A 116 23.88 3.45 9.93
C ASP A 116 24.64 4.07 8.75
N ALA A 117 24.40 3.58 7.52
CA ALA A 117 25.03 4.13 6.32
C ALA A 117 24.59 5.58 6.03
N LEU A 118 23.32 5.92 6.29
CA LEU A 118 22.80 7.28 6.17
C LEU A 118 23.46 8.22 7.18
N LEU A 119 23.60 7.79 8.43
CA LEU A 119 24.29 8.56 9.48
C LEU A 119 25.76 8.78 9.14
N GLU A 120 26.48 7.73 8.73
CA GLU A 120 27.88 7.83 8.28
C GLU A 120 28.01 8.77 7.08
N ALA A 121 27.03 8.76 6.19
CA ALA A 121 26.99 9.63 5.02
C ALA A 121 26.53 11.07 5.32
N GLY A 122 26.22 11.41 6.58
CA GLY A 122 25.88 12.78 7.00
C GLY A 122 24.41 13.17 6.82
N PHE A 123 23.49 12.21 6.91
CA PHE A 123 22.06 12.46 6.76
C PHE A 123 21.32 12.57 8.10
N GLU A 124 20.38 13.51 8.18
CA GLU A 124 19.26 13.47 9.12
C GLU A 124 18.13 12.65 8.51
N VAL A 125 17.52 11.78 9.31
CA VAL A 125 16.54 10.80 8.86
C VAL A 125 15.25 10.89 9.68
N ARG A 126 14.11 11.00 9.01
CA ARG A 126 12.77 10.92 9.61
C ARG A 126 12.00 9.73 9.04
N LEU A 127 11.23 9.08 9.88
CA LEU A 127 10.41 7.94 9.51
C LEU A 127 8.93 8.27 9.67
N PHE A 128 8.11 7.82 8.72
CA PHE A 128 6.67 8.03 8.76
C PHE A 128 5.92 6.73 8.50
N GLY A 129 5.06 6.31 9.43
CA GLY A 129 4.08 5.25 9.25
C GLY A 129 2.75 5.83 8.78
N LEU A 130 2.49 5.82 7.47
CA LEU A 130 1.36 6.51 6.85
C LEU A 130 0.45 5.54 6.09
N SER A 131 -0.83 5.90 5.97
CA SER A 131 -1.84 5.17 5.19
C SER A 131 -2.69 6.15 4.38
N PRO A 132 -3.10 5.80 3.15
CA PRO A 132 -3.96 6.67 2.33
C PRO A 132 -5.25 7.12 3.03
N GLN A 133 -5.76 6.34 3.98
CA GLN A 133 -6.94 6.72 4.78
C GLN A 133 -6.77 8.04 5.53
N GLN A 134 -5.55 8.38 5.95
CA GLN A 134 -5.26 9.65 6.61
C GLN A 134 -5.42 10.86 5.67
N LEU A 135 -5.42 10.59 4.35
CA LEU A 135 -5.69 11.56 3.29
C LEU A 135 -7.13 11.50 2.77
N GLY A 136 -8.02 10.73 3.41
CA GLY A 136 -9.41 10.52 2.99
C GLY A 136 -9.59 9.51 1.85
N ILE A 137 -8.54 8.79 1.45
CA ILE A 137 -8.61 7.77 0.40
C ILE A 137 -9.09 6.43 1.02
N PRO A 138 -10.13 5.78 0.47
CA PRO A 138 -10.79 4.62 1.09
C PRO A 138 -10.02 3.29 0.92
N ASN A 139 -8.69 3.31 1.07
CA ASN A 139 -7.87 2.10 1.01
C ASN A 139 -6.90 2.01 2.20
N ARG A 140 -6.98 0.91 2.96
CA ARG A 140 -6.03 0.59 4.03
C ARG A 140 -4.74 0.13 3.37
N ARG A 141 -3.71 0.97 3.29
CA ARG A 141 -2.39 0.62 2.77
C ARG A 141 -1.30 1.25 3.63
N PRO A 142 -1.10 0.76 4.87
CA PRO A 142 -0.06 1.31 5.72
C PRO A 142 1.32 1.00 5.14
N ARG A 143 2.19 2.00 5.16
CA ARG A 143 3.56 1.98 4.65
C ARG A 143 4.47 2.79 5.54
N VAL A 144 5.75 2.44 5.52
CA VAL A 144 6.83 3.21 6.12
C VAL A 144 7.50 4.02 5.03
N TYR A 145 7.67 5.31 5.29
CA TYR A 145 8.42 6.23 4.46
C TYR A 145 9.63 6.72 5.25
N VAL A 146 10.83 6.55 4.69
CA VAL A 146 12.07 7.09 5.23
C VAL A 146 12.44 8.31 4.40
N LEU A 147 12.47 9.48 5.04
CA LEU A 147 12.95 10.71 4.43
C LEU A 147 14.31 11.04 5.01
N ALA A 148 15.34 11.04 4.18
CA ALA A 148 16.69 11.41 4.57
C ALA A 148 17.14 12.65 3.81
N ARG A 149 17.80 13.59 4.50
CA ARG A 149 18.40 14.78 3.89
C ARG A 149 19.80 15.03 4.48
N GLN A 150 20.71 15.59 3.70
CA GLN A 150 22.01 16.01 4.21
C GLN A 150 21.82 17.03 5.35
N SER A 151 22.59 16.88 6.43
CA SER A 151 22.50 17.71 7.63
C SER A 151 23.86 17.82 8.33
N ASP A 152 24.15 18.99 8.89
CA ASP A 152 25.32 19.20 9.77
C ASP A 152 25.19 18.46 11.11
N LYS A 153 23.99 18.00 11.44
CA LYS A 153 23.67 17.20 12.63
C LYS A 153 22.93 15.93 12.21
N PRO A 154 23.66 14.89 11.76
CA PRO A 154 23.06 13.60 11.42
C PRO A 154 22.42 12.96 12.64
N CYS A 155 21.16 12.54 12.50
CA CYS A 155 20.42 11.80 13.52
C CYS A 155 19.26 11.04 12.88
N VAL A 156 18.73 10.06 13.60
CA VAL A 156 17.52 9.33 13.23
C VAL A 156 16.43 9.70 14.23
N HIS A 157 15.30 10.20 13.72
CA HIS A 157 14.13 10.53 14.53
C HIS A 157 13.24 9.30 14.76
N GLU A 158 12.38 9.36 15.77
CA GLU A 158 11.38 8.31 16.02
C GLU A 158 10.34 8.23 14.88
N LEU A 159 9.66 7.08 14.79
CA LEU A 159 8.60 6.86 13.82
C LEU A 159 7.40 7.77 14.07
N GLU A 160 7.12 8.65 13.12
CA GLU A 160 5.97 9.55 13.14
C GLU A 160 4.76 8.89 12.47
N LYS A 161 3.56 9.10 13.03
CA LYS A 161 2.31 8.52 12.50
C LYS A 161 1.43 9.55 11.78
N LEU A 162 1.88 10.78 11.70
CA LEU A 162 1.15 11.89 11.11
C LEU A 162 1.90 12.43 9.90
N PHE A 163 1.18 12.96 8.93
CA PHE A 163 1.81 13.61 7.79
C PHE A 163 2.61 14.84 8.24
N PRO A 164 3.78 15.13 7.64
CA PRO A 164 4.50 16.37 7.90
C PRO A 164 3.58 17.59 7.71
N GLY A 165 3.57 18.49 8.69
CA GLY A 165 2.72 19.69 8.65
C GLY A 165 1.26 19.47 9.03
N SER A 166 0.84 18.26 9.40
CA SER A 166 -0.56 17.98 9.77
C SER A 166 -1.01 18.64 11.09
N ALA A 167 -0.09 19.14 11.92
CA ALA A 167 -0.44 19.95 13.08
C ALA A 167 -1.19 21.25 12.70
N ALA A 168 -1.08 21.70 11.44
CA ALA A 168 -1.87 22.81 10.88
C ALA A 168 -3.10 22.34 10.08
N ALA A 169 -3.28 21.03 9.90
CA ALA A 169 -4.35 20.43 9.11
C ALA A 169 -5.05 19.33 9.94
N GLU A 170 -5.69 19.71 11.04
CA GLU A 170 -6.67 18.89 11.76
C GLU A 170 -7.93 18.59 10.93
N GLN A 171 -7.95 18.97 9.65
CA GLN A 171 -8.92 18.47 8.69
C GLN A 171 -8.60 16.99 8.43
N GLN A 172 -9.09 16.13 9.31
CA GLN A 172 -9.48 14.76 8.96
C GLN A 172 -10.29 14.86 7.68
N ARG A 173 -9.64 14.64 6.54
CA ARG A 173 -10.31 14.59 5.24
C ARG A 173 -11.39 13.51 5.38
N THR A 174 -12.64 13.92 5.21
CA THR A 174 -13.77 13.00 5.26
C THR A 174 -13.49 11.83 4.32
N PRO A 175 -13.55 10.57 4.79
CA PRO A 175 -13.32 9.42 3.94
C PRO A 175 -14.23 9.46 2.71
N ARG A 176 -13.64 9.42 1.51
CA ARG A 176 -14.36 9.36 0.24
C ARG A 176 -15.01 7.99 0.07
N ALA A 177 -16.13 7.94 -0.64
CA ALA A 177 -16.77 6.65 -0.95
C ALA A 177 -16.01 5.93 -2.07
N LEU A 178 -16.03 4.59 -2.07
CA LEU A 178 -15.44 3.80 -3.15
C LEU A 178 -16.09 4.08 -4.52
N ALA A 179 -17.37 4.48 -4.54
CA ALA A 179 -18.09 4.85 -5.75
C ALA A 179 -17.36 5.92 -6.59
N GLU A 180 -16.59 6.80 -5.95
CA GLU A 180 -15.82 7.85 -6.64
C GLU A 180 -14.59 7.32 -7.42
N TYR A 181 -14.24 6.04 -7.23
CA TYR A 181 -13.10 5.37 -7.84
C TYR A 181 -13.53 4.25 -8.80
N LEU A 182 -14.83 3.98 -8.93
CA LEU A 182 -15.36 2.97 -9.84
C LEU A 182 -15.50 3.57 -11.24
N GLU A 183 -15.08 2.80 -12.24
CA GLU A 183 -15.42 3.09 -13.64
C GLU A 183 -16.92 2.88 -13.88
N ASP A 184 -17.48 3.52 -14.91
CA ASP A 184 -18.87 3.28 -15.27
C ASP A 184 -19.04 1.83 -15.72
N SER A 185 -19.95 1.12 -15.06
CA SER A 185 -20.28 -0.27 -15.40
C SER A 185 -20.71 -0.48 -16.85
N GLN A 186 -21.15 0.57 -17.54
CA GLN A 186 -21.53 0.51 -18.96
C GLN A 186 -20.31 0.36 -19.89
N ASP A 187 -19.14 0.79 -19.45
CA ASP A 187 -17.89 0.75 -20.23
C ASP A 187 -17.11 -0.56 -20.03
N LEU A 188 -17.61 -1.45 -19.16
CA LEU A 188 -16.91 -2.66 -18.73
C LEU A 188 -17.75 -3.92 -18.95
N ASP A 189 -17.11 -4.99 -19.43
CA ASP A 189 -17.66 -6.34 -19.31
C ASP A 189 -17.40 -6.87 -17.90
N LEU A 190 -18.37 -6.69 -17.00
CA LEU A 190 -18.26 -7.13 -15.61
C LEU A 190 -18.07 -8.65 -15.46
N SER A 191 -18.36 -9.45 -16.49
CA SER A 191 -18.15 -10.90 -16.45
C SER A 191 -16.66 -11.27 -16.45
N GLU A 192 -15.79 -10.43 -17.02
CA GLU A 192 -14.34 -10.64 -17.01
C GLU A 192 -13.73 -10.51 -15.60
N PHE A 193 -14.40 -9.73 -14.73
CA PHE A 193 -13.97 -9.47 -13.35
C PHE A 193 -14.72 -10.33 -12.33
N ALA A 194 -15.66 -11.17 -12.77
CA ALA A 194 -16.46 -12.00 -11.89
C ALA A 194 -15.60 -13.06 -11.19
N VAL A 195 -15.79 -13.19 -9.88
CA VAL A 195 -15.10 -14.24 -9.11
C VAL A 195 -15.72 -15.59 -9.42
N ASN A 196 -14.87 -16.58 -9.71
CA ASN A 196 -15.31 -17.94 -10.00
C ASN A 196 -16.16 -18.52 -8.85
N GLN A 197 -17.35 -19.02 -9.17
CA GLN A 197 -18.28 -19.56 -8.18
C GLN A 197 -17.69 -20.71 -7.35
N LYS A 198 -17.00 -21.66 -7.99
CA LYS A 198 -16.40 -22.81 -7.28
C LYS A 198 -15.36 -22.35 -6.27
N MET A 199 -14.65 -21.26 -6.55
CA MET A 199 -13.70 -20.66 -5.63
C MET A 199 -14.40 -20.14 -4.37
N LEU A 200 -15.48 -19.39 -4.53
CA LEU A 200 -16.24 -18.83 -3.42
C LEU A 200 -16.85 -19.93 -2.56
N GLU A 201 -17.44 -20.97 -3.17
CA GLU A 201 -17.96 -22.16 -2.47
C GLU A 201 -16.86 -22.88 -1.68
N GLN A 202 -15.69 -23.07 -2.28
CA GLN A 202 -14.54 -23.69 -1.61
C GLN A 202 -14.06 -22.87 -0.41
N HIS A 203 -13.94 -21.54 -0.55
CA HIS A 203 -13.54 -20.67 0.56
C HIS A 203 -14.58 -20.69 1.70
N LEU A 204 -15.87 -20.62 1.35
CA LEU A 204 -16.98 -20.75 2.30
C LEU A 204 -16.95 -22.07 3.08
N SER A 205 -16.75 -23.19 2.38
CA SER A 205 -16.67 -24.52 3.01
C SER A 205 -15.51 -24.67 4.00
N ARG A 206 -14.49 -23.81 3.88
CA ARG A 206 -13.28 -23.79 4.71
C ARG A 206 -13.30 -22.68 5.76
N ASP A 207 -14.43 -22.00 5.93
CA ASP A 207 -14.59 -20.83 6.82
C ASP A 207 -13.56 -19.72 6.54
N LEU A 208 -13.14 -19.59 5.27
CA LEU A 208 -12.26 -18.53 4.82
C LEU A 208 -13.10 -17.34 4.40
N ARG A 209 -12.99 -16.24 5.14
CA ARG A 209 -13.77 -15.03 4.90
C ARG A 209 -13.07 -14.11 3.91
N TRP A 210 -13.84 -13.64 2.93
CA TRP A 210 -13.43 -12.58 2.03
C TRP A 210 -14.04 -11.26 2.51
N GLU A 211 -13.24 -10.19 2.55
CA GLU A 211 -13.81 -8.86 2.70
C GLU A 211 -14.61 -8.50 1.44
N VAL A 212 -15.88 -8.11 1.64
CA VAL A 212 -16.76 -7.60 0.58
C VAL A 212 -17.11 -6.15 0.91
N VAL A 213 -16.92 -5.26 -0.05
CA VAL A 213 -17.23 -3.83 0.03
C VAL A 213 -18.33 -3.44 -0.94
N SER A 214 -19.00 -2.33 -0.69
CA SER A 214 -20.01 -1.74 -1.59
C SER A 214 -19.51 -0.39 -2.14
N PRO A 215 -20.14 0.17 -3.18
CA PRO A 215 -19.82 1.52 -3.65
C PRO A 215 -19.90 2.60 -2.54
N ALA A 216 -20.80 2.42 -1.56
CA ALA A 216 -20.94 3.33 -0.42
C ALA A 216 -19.87 3.14 0.68
N SER A 217 -19.06 2.08 0.61
CA SER A 217 -18.02 1.82 1.60
C SER A 217 -16.93 2.90 1.54
N THR A 218 -16.42 3.33 2.69
CA THR A 218 -15.39 4.37 2.82
C THR A 218 -14.02 3.80 3.22
N SER A 219 -13.87 2.48 3.13
CA SER A 219 -12.63 1.77 3.43
C SER A 219 -12.62 0.41 2.75
N SER A 220 -11.43 -0.05 2.37
CA SER A 220 -11.18 -1.35 1.77
C SER A 220 -9.82 -1.88 2.25
N SER A 221 -9.58 -3.19 2.26
CA SER A 221 -8.24 -3.75 2.54
C SER A 221 -7.21 -3.44 1.45
N THR A 222 -5.94 -3.65 1.78
CA THR A 222 -4.81 -3.49 0.86
C THR A 222 -4.93 -4.47 -0.31
N PHE A 223 -4.80 -3.96 -1.54
CA PHE A 223 -4.52 -4.80 -2.70
C PHE A 223 -3.05 -5.25 -2.69
N THR A 224 -2.83 -6.55 -2.83
CA THR A 224 -1.51 -7.18 -2.95
C THR A 224 -1.34 -7.81 -4.34
N SER A 225 -0.12 -8.24 -4.69
CA SER A 225 0.19 -8.73 -6.04
C SER A 225 -0.55 -10.01 -6.45
N GLY A 226 -1.16 -10.73 -5.50
CA GLY A 226 -1.98 -11.91 -5.81
C GLY A 226 -3.44 -11.57 -6.13
N TYR A 227 -3.86 -10.31 -6.06
CA TYR A 227 -5.25 -9.94 -6.33
C TYR A 227 -5.68 -10.36 -7.75
N GLY A 228 -6.88 -10.91 -7.88
CA GLY A 228 -7.38 -11.48 -9.13
C GLY A 228 -6.85 -12.88 -9.47
N THR A 229 -5.89 -13.43 -8.72
CA THR A 229 -5.39 -14.79 -8.96
C THR A 229 -6.34 -15.86 -8.43
N ALA A 230 -6.46 -16.96 -9.18
CA ALA A 230 -7.31 -18.08 -8.81
C ALA A 230 -6.59 -19.08 -7.87
N CYS A 231 -6.23 -18.66 -6.65
CA CYS A 231 -5.56 -19.52 -5.67
C CYS A 231 -6.33 -19.65 -4.34
N HIS A 232 -5.89 -20.58 -3.47
CA HIS A 232 -6.52 -20.85 -2.18
C HIS A 232 -6.33 -19.75 -1.12
N GLU A 233 -5.45 -18.78 -1.40
CA GLU A 233 -5.20 -17.62 -0.54
C GLU A 233 -5.83 -16.34 -1.11
N ALA A 234 -6.63 -16.43 -2.18
CA ALA A 234 -7.18 -15.26 -2.89
C ALA A 234 -7.90 -14.27 -1.96
N HIS A 235 -8.61 -14.79 -0.95
CA HIS A 235 -9.29 -14.01 0.11
C HIS A 235 -8.38 -13.06 0.90
N ARG A 236 -7.04 -13.24 0.85
CA ARG A 236 -6.05 -12.41 1.56
C ARG A 236 -5.53 -11.25 0.73
N PHE A 237 -5.80 -11.21 -0.57
CA PHE A 237 -5.09 -10.32 -1.48
C PHE A 237 -5.79 -8.99 -1.74
N GLY A 238 -7.02 -8.82 -1.27
CA GLY A 238 -7.79 -7.59 -1.36
C GLY A 238 -9.29 -7.84 -1.23
N PRO A 239 -10.11 -6.78 -1.19
CA PRO A 239 -11.55 -6.87 -1.06
C PRO A 239 -12.23 -7.24 -2.39
N LEU A 240 -13.45 -7.79 -2.33
CA LEU A 240 -14.36 -7.90 -3.48
C LEU A 240 -15.36 -6.76 -3.46
N LEU A 241 -15.73 -6.27 -4.64
CA LEU A 241 -16.82 -5.31 -4.78
C LEU A 241 -18.15 -6.05 -4.96
N SER A 242 -19.14 -5.69 -4.15
CA SER A 242 -20.54 -6.10 -4.35
C SER A 242 -21.20 -5.17 -5.37
N THR A 243 -21.77 -5.75 -6.42
CA THR A 243 -22.52 -5.04 -7.46
C THR A 243 -24.02 -4.95 -7.18
N ARG A 244 -24.51 -5.45 -6.02
CA ARG A 244 -25.92 -5.24 -5.63
C ARG A 244 -26.13 -3.77 -5.26
N SER A 245 -27.07 -3.10 -5.92
CA SER A 245 -27.66 -1.86 -5.41
C SER A 245 -28.37 -2.17 -4.09
N ASP A 246 -28.07 -1.44 -3.03
CA ASP A 246 -28.81 -1.48 -1.77
C ASP A 246 -30.24 -0.97 -1.99
N GLU A 247 -31.12 -1.80 -2.56
CA GLU A 247 -32.58 -1.61 -2.43
C GLU A 247 -33.00 -1.99 -1.01
N ARG A 248 -32.68 -1.10 -0.06
CA ARG A 248 -33.39 -0.87 1.21
C ARG A 248 -32.81 0.37 1.86
N SER A 249 -33.33 1.53 1.46
CA SER A 249 -33.12 2.80 2.17
C SER A 249 -33.53 2.64 3.64
N PRO A 250 -32.75 3.14 4.62
CA PRO A 250 -33.20 3.17 6.00
C PRO A 250 -34.32 4.20 6.11
N SER A 251 -35.53 3.75 6.43
CA SER A 251 -36.59 4.65 6.84
C SER A 251 -36.15 5.40 8.09
N THR A 252 -36.14 6.73 7.98
CA THR A 252 -36.06 7.69 9.08
C THR A 252 -37.01 7.31 10.22
N VAL A 253 -36.47 7.10 11.43
CA VAL A 253 -37.18 7.43 12.67
C VAL A 253 -36.22 8.13 13.61
N ALA A 254 -36.61 9.35 13.97
CA ALA A 254 -35.94 10.26 14.87
C ALA A 254 -36.04 9.81 16.33
N GLY A 255 -35.01 10.14 17.12
CA GLY A 255 -35.07 10.46 18.56
C GLY A 255 -35.61 9.40 19.53
N GLY A 256 -34.79 9.04 20.54
CA GLY A 256 -35.30 8.54 21.82
C GLY A 256 -34.60 7.29 22.34
N GLN A 257 -33.92 7.45 23.47
CA GLN A 257 -33.45 6.37 24.34
C GLN A 257 -34.62 5.51 24.82
N THR A 258 -34.47 4.18 24.88
CA THR A 258 -35.20 3.38 25.87
C THR A 258 -34.35 2.22 26.41
N ILE A 259 -34.29 2.22 27.74
CA ILE A 259 -33.73 1.25 28.68
C ILE A 259 -34.65 0.03 28.81
N LEU A 260 -34.09 -1.18 28.98
CA LEU A 260 -34.80 -2.29 29.64
C LEU A 260 -33.88 -2.95 30.69
N ASN A 261 -34.38 -3.04 31.92
CA ASN A 261 -33.70 -3.53 33.12
C ASN A 261 -34.44 -4.77 33.68
N ALA A 262 -33.64 -5.64 34.32
CA ALA A 262 -33.96 -6.81 35.17
C ALA A 262 -34.48 -8.08 34.46
N SER A 263 -33.96 -9.29 34.70
CA SER A 263 -32.94 -9.78 35.63
C SER A 263 -32.47 -11.20 35.22
N GLU A 264 -31.17 -11.44 35.44
CA GLU A 264 -30.45 -12.73 35.48
C GLU A 264 -30.15 -13.48 34.16
N GLY A 265 -28.87 -13.41 33.73
CA GLY A 265 -28.21 -14.60 33.16
C GLY A 265 -27.58 -14.56 31.75
N ARG A 266 -26.80 -13.52 31.42
CA ARG A 266 -25.71 -13.51 30.41
C ARG A 266 -26.04 -13.54 28.89
N SER A 267 -25.88 -12.33 28.32
CA SER A 267 -25.16 -11.99 27.07
C SER A 267 -25.89 -11.95 25.72
N ALA A 268 -26.60 -10.84 25.53
CA ALA A 268 -26.75 -9.97 24.36
C ALA A 268 -26.56 -10.52 22.92
N ALA A 269 -27.63 -10.34 22.14
CA ALA A 269 -27.75 -10.52 20.71
C ALA A 269 -26.87 -9.57 19.87
N MET A 270 -26.26 -10.12 18.82
CA MET A 270 -25.56 -9.39 17.76
C MET A 270 -26.52 -9.26 16.57
N ALA A 271 -27.04 -8.05 16.32
CA ALA A 271 -27.87 -7.77 15.16
C ALA A 271 -27.00 -7.80 13.89
N ASP A 272 -27.32 -8.74 13.02
CA ASP A 272 -26.56 -9.25 11.90
C ASP A 272 -26.55 -8.25 10.72
N ARG A 273 -25.40 -7.63 10.44
CA ARG A 273 -25.19 -6.78 9.25
C ARG A 273 -24.74 -7.68 8.09
N ARG A 274 -25.70 -8.27 7.36
CA ARG A 274 -25.44 -9.21 6.26
C ARG A 274 -25.29 -8.49 4.91
N ALA A 275 -24.10 -8.57 4.31
CA ALA A 275 -23.91 -8.25 2.89
C ALA A 275 -24.24 -9.50 2.05
N THR A 276 -25.06 -9.33 1.00
CA THR A 276 -25.46 -10.43 0.10
C THR A 276 -24.85 -10.18 -1.28
N VAL A 277 -24.26 -11.20 -1.92
CA VAL A 277 -23.69 -11.13 -3.29
C VAL A 277 -24.70 -11.76 -4.27
N VAL A 278 -25.15 -11.06 -5.33
CA VAL A 278 -26.06 -11.64 -6.38
C VAL A 278 -25.14 -12.13 -7.49
N TRP A 279 -25.46 -13.30 -8.01
CA TRP A 279 -24.82 -13.97 -9.14
C TRP A 279 -25.60 -13.72 -10.45
N ALA A 280 -24.90 -13.72 -11.58
CA ALA A 280 -25.53 -13.91 -12.87
C ALA A 280 -25.73 -15.41 -13.11
N ASP A 281 -27.01 -15.80 -13.21
CA ASP A 281 -27.56 -17.07 -13.66
C ASP A 281 -27.77 -18.21 -12.64
N GLU A 282 -28.93 -18.87 -12.79
CA GLU A 282 -29.44 -20.07 -12.10
C GLU A 282 -29.97 -19.99 -10.65
N GLY A 283 -30.58 -18.89 -10.24
CA GLY A 283 -31.72 -18.92 -9.29
C GLY A 283 -31.53 -19.58 -7.91
N ARG A 284 -30.29 -19.76 -7.43
CA ARG A 284 -29.99 -20.30 -6.09
C ARG A 284 -29.26 -19.26 -5.24
N GLU A 285 -29.90 -18.84 -4.14
CA GLU A 285 -29.28 -17.95 -3.14
C GLU A 285 -28.35 -18.74 -2.21
N LEU A 286 -27.07 -18.37 -2.16
CA LEU A 286 -26.18 -18.72 -1.05
C LEU A 286 -26.00 -17.50 -0.15
N ARG A 287 -26.37 -17.67 1.12
CA ARG A 287 -26.30 -16.64 2.16
C ARG A 287 -24.90 -16.66 2.78
N LEU A 288 -24.11 -15.63 2.51
CA LEU A 288 -22.90 -15.31 3.28
C LEU A 288 -23.34 -14.70 4.62
N VAL A 289 -23.01 -15.36 5.72
CA VAL A 289 -23.17 -14.82 7.07
C VAL A 289 -21.91 -14.05 7.41
N ALA A 290 -22.06 -12.77 7.74
CA ALA A 290 -21.00 -11.90 8.22
C ALA A 290 -20.65 -12.21 9.68
#